data_AF-A0ABD1FXL2-F1
#
_entry.id   AF-A0ABD1FXL2-F1
#
_cell.length_a   1.000
_cell.length_b   1.000
_cell.length_c   1.000
_cell.angle_alpha   90.00
_cell.angle_beta   90.00
_cell.angle_gamma   90.00
#
_symmetry.space_group_name_H-M   'P 1'
#
loop_
_entity.id
_entity.type
_entity.pdbx_description
1 polymer ?
#
loop_
_entity_poly.entity_id
_entity_poly.type
_entity_poly.pdbx_seq_one_letter_code
_entity_poly.pdbx_strand_id
1 'polypeptide(L)'
;MRFHLLYSHALIYAPLKLLFVAAFLFTYSSTLKVGETCSSSSDNCDAGSYCGSCAANGNTRPRCTRIQPINPVTKIGGLPFNKYSWLTTHNSFALTGRKSGVGSDLLAPTNQEDSVTDQLRNGVRGLMLDMYDFNNDIWLCHSFGGRCLNVTAFQPAINVLREIQAFLHKNPTEIVTIFIEDYVVTPQGLTRVFNVSGLNQYLFPLSRIPKNGEDWPTVHDMVMKNQRLIVFSSQSSKEASEMVAFEWNYVVESQCEFYY
;
A
#
# COMPACT_ATOMS: atom_id res chain seq x y z
N MET A 1 -59.94 66.03 -15.29
CA MET A 1 -59.17 66.65 -14.18
C MET A 1 -57.69 66.35 -14.42
N ARG A 2 -56.87 67.41 -14.51
CA ARG A 2 -55.40 67.40 -14.76
C ARG A 2 -54.60 67.05 -13.49
N PHE A 3 -53.27 66.92 -13.68
CA PHE A 3 -52.13 67.00 -12.74
C PHE A 3 -51.56 65.65 -12.28
N HIS A 4 -50.25 65.40 -12.20
CA HIS A 4 -49.01 66.00 -12.74
C HIS A 4 -47.91 64.91 -12.57
N LEU A 5 -46.90 64.87 -13.46
CA LEU A 5 -45.65 64.13 -13.23
C LEU A 5 -44.91 64.67 -12.01
N LEU A 6 -44.22 63.80 -11.25
CA LEU A 6 -42.88 64.11 -10.73
C LEU A 6 -41.98 62.87 -10.79
N TYR A 7 -40.90 63.02 -11.55
CA TYR A 7 -39.70 62.19 -11.55
C TYR A 7 -38.97 62.36 -10.20
N SER A 8 -38.41 61.27 -9.67
CA SER A 8 -37.27 61.35 -8.75
C SER A 8 -36.24 60.30 -9.16
N HIS A 9 -35.13 60.77 -9.70
CA HIS A 9 -33.92 59.99 -9.95
C HIS A 9 -33.24 59.66 -8.61
N ALA A 10 -33.45 58.45 -8.09
CA ALA A 10 -32.56 57.89 -7.09
C ALA A 10 -31.44 57.13 -7.81
N LEU A 11 -30.26 57.74 -7.74
CA LEU A 11 -28.96 57.29 -8.22
C LEU A 11 -28.71 55.78 -8.02
N ILE A 12 -28.59 55.06 -9.14
CA ILE A 12 -27.99 53.73 -9.21
C ILE A 12 -26.47 53.90 -9.07
N TYR A 13 -25.94 53.85 -7.85
CA TYR A 13 -24.50 53.82 -7.62
C TYR A 13 -24.12 52.84 -6.50
N ALA A 14 -24.29 51.55 -6.76
CA ALA A 14 -23.46 50.46 -6.23
C ALA A 14 -23.96 49.15 -6.87
N PRO A 15 -23.21 48.54 -7.81
CA PRO A 15 -22.31 47.48 -7.36
C PRO A 15 -21.05 47.29 -8.25
N LEU A 16 -20.48 48.35 -8.85
CA LEU A 16 -19.31 48.14 -9.71
C LEU A 16 -17.98 47.96 -8.93
N LYS A 17 -17.91 48.42 -7.68
CA LYS A 17 -16.69 48.31 -6.85
C LYS A 17 -16.52 46.96 -6.13
N LEU A 18 -17.57 46.16 -5.99
CA LEU A 18 -17.44 44.80 -5.41
C LEU A 18 -16.97 43.75 -6.43
N LEU A 19 -17.23 43.97 -7.72
CA LEU A 19 -16.83 43.04 -8.78
C LEU A 19 -15.31 43.04 -9.04
N PHE A 20 -14.63 44.17 -8.81
CA PHE A 20 -13.18 44.25 -9.00
C PHE A 20 -12.36 43.63 -7.85
N VAL A 21 -12.92 43.51 -6.63
CA VAL A 21 -12.20 42.88 -5.50
C VAL A 21 -12.28 41.35 -5.56
N ALA A 22 -13.37 40.79 -6.10
CA ALA A 22 -13.50 39.35 -6.28
C ALA A 22 -12.56 38.78 -7.37
N ALA A 23 -12.15 39.60 -8.35
CA ALA A 23 -11.26 39.18 -9.43
C ALA A 23 -9.79 39.00 -8.99
N PHE A 24 -9.37 39.59 -7.87
CA PHE A 24 -7.99 39.49 -7.35
C PHE A 24 -7.79 38.39 -6.30
N LEU A 25 -8.85 37.66 -5.92
CA LEU A 25 -8.74 36.53 -4.98
C LEU A 25 -8.57 35.17 -5.68
N PHE A 26 -8.62 35.13 -7.01
CA PHE A 26 -8.12 33.99 -7.77
C PHE A 26 -6.62 34.15 -7.99
N THR A 27 -5.84 34.01 -6.93
CA THR A 27 -4.45 33.60 -7.09
C THR A 27 -4.48 32.25 -7.79
N TYR A 28 -4.10 32.21 -9.06
CA TYR A 28 -3.75 30.97 -9.75
C TYR A 28 -2.55 30.37 -9.00
N SER A 29 -2.81 29.64 -7.91
CA SER A 29 -1.81 28.77 -7.33
C SER A 29 -1.71 27.58 -8.28
N SER A 30 -0.84 27.71 -9.28
CA SER A 30 -0.47 26.59 -10.13
C SER A 30 0.31 25.62 -9.27
N THR A 31 -0.35 24.56 -8.84
CA THR A 31 0.29 23.40 -8.21
C THR A 31 1.16 22.70 -9.25
N LEU A 32 2.29 22.17 -8.79
CA LEU A 32 3.27 21.54 -9.65
C LEU A 32 2.89 20.09 -9.97
N LYS A 33 3.01 19.71 -11.23
CA LYS A 33 2.72 18.38 -11.73
C LYS A 33 3.86 17.41 -11.45
N VAL A 34 3.56 16.12 -11.52
CA VAL A 34 4.56 15.04 -11.39
C VAL A 34 5.75 15.29 -12.34
N GLY A 35 6.96 15.23 -11.79
CA GLY A 35 8.23 15.45 -12.51
C GLY A 35 8.71 16.92 -12.54
N GLU A 36 7.86 17.88 -12.19
CA GLU A 36 8.26 19.28 -12.06
C GLU A 36 9.13 19.50 -10.81
N THR A 37 10.01 20.50 -10.86
CA THR A 37 10.87 20.83 -9.71
C THR A 37 10.08 21.56 -8.66
N CYS A 38 10.11 21.05 -7.44
CA CYS A 38 9.41 21.60 -6.29
C CYS A 38 10.40 22.07 -5.22
N SER A 39 9.86 22.74 -4.19
CA SER A 39 10.60 23.10 -2.98
C SER A 39 10.06 22.32 -1.79
N SER A 40 10.95 21.62 -1.08
CA SER A 40 10.60 20.87 0.13
C SER A 40 10.08 21.76 1.27
N SER A 41 10.35 23.08 1.23
CA SER A 41 9.89 24.04 2.22
C SER A 41 8.41 24.43 2.10
N SER A 42 7.79 24.24 0.92
CA SER A 42 6.42 24.69 0.66
C SER A 42 5.50 23.60 0.11
N ASP A 43 6.03 22.41 -0.19
CA ASP A 43 5.37 21.27 -0.85
C ASP A 43 4.26 21.69 -1.82
N ASN A 44 4.66 22.41 -2.87
CA ASN A 44 3.75 23.03 -3.82
C ASN A 44 3.29 22.07 -4.93
N CYS A 45 3.33 20.77 -4.67
CA CYS A 45 2.92 19.72 -5.61
C CYS A 45 1.39 19.56 -5.68
N ASP A 46 0.91 19.04 -6.81
CA ASP A 46 -0.49 18.65 -6.99
C ASP A 46 -0.94 17.66 -5.90
N ALA A 47 -2.23 17.69 -5.57
CA ALA A 47 -2.82 16.72 -4.65
C ALA A 47 -2.50 15.26 -5.05
N GLY A 48 -2.08 14.46 -4.07
CA GLY A 48 -1.61 13.09 -4.31
C GLY A 48 -0.17 12.99 -4.83
N SER A 49 0.59 14.08 -4.75
CA SER A 49 2.04 14.13 -4.95
C SER A 49 2.71 14.83 -3.77
N TYR A 50 3.99 14.53 -3.55
CA TYR A 50 4.83 15.22 -2.57
C TYR A 50 6.13 15.65 -3.21
N CYS A 51 6.76 16.67 -2.63
CA CYS A 51 8.07 17.12 -3.04
C CYS A 51 9.18 16.25 -2.46
N GLY A 52 9.81 15.41 -3.30
CA GLY A 52 10.85 14.47 -2.88
C GLY A 52 12.02 14.39 -3.85
N SER A 53 13.19 13.98 -3.34
CA SER A 53 14.37 13.65 -4.14
C SER A 53 14.71 12.18 -3.97
N CYS A 54 15.24 11.54 -5.02
CA CYS A 54 15.74 10.18 -4.95
C CYS A 54 17.25 10.19 -5.15
N ALA A 55 18.01 10.31 -4.06
CA ALA A 55 19.48 10.38 -4.17
C ALA A 55 20.09 9.12 -4.81
N ALA A 56 19.42 7.97 -4.68
CA ALA A 56 19.89 6.69 -5.19
C ALA A 56 20.06 6.65 -6.73
N ASN A 57 19.31 7.47 -7.48
CA ASN A 57 19.48 7.57 -8.94
C ASN A 57 20.34 8.78 -9.37
N GLY A 58 21.06 9.40 -8.43
CA GLY A 58 21.84 10.62 -8.65
C GLY A 58 21.02 11.90 -8.75
N ASN A 59 19.69 11.84 -8.65
CA ASN A 59 18.83 13.02 -8.68
C ASN A 59 18.65 13.62 -7.29
N THR A 60 19.48 14.61 -6.97
CA THR A 60 19.40 15.39 -5.73
C THR A 60 18.39 16.55 -5.82
N ARG A 61 17.81 16.80 -7.01
CA ARG A 61 16.85 17.89 -7.21
C ARG A 61 15.44 17.42 -6.83
N PRO A 62 14.76 18.04 -5.84
CA PRO A 62 13.41 17.66 -5.48
C PRO A 62 12.44 17.81 -6.64
N ARG A 63 11.63 16.79 -6.87
CA ARG A 63 10.58 16.72 -7.88
C ARG A 63 9.26 16.33 -7.23
N CYS A 64 8.17 16.82 -7.81
CA CYS A 64 6.86 16.32 -7.45
C CYS A 64 6.76 14.85 -7.84
N THR A 65 6.59 13.99 -6.85
CA THR A 65 6.53 12.55 -6.99
C THR A 65 5.17 12.09 -6.51
N ARG A 66 4.54 11.20 -7.29
CA ARG A 66 3.20 10.72 -6.97
C ARG A 66 3.24 9.85 -5.72
N ILE A 67 2.35 10.13 -4.76
CA ILE A 67 2.22 9.37 -3.52
C ILE A 67 1.43 8.07 -3.76
N GLN A 68 0.44 8.09 -4.67
CA GLN A 68 -0.45 6.96 -4.95
C GLN A 68 -0.44 6.54 -6.42
N PRO A 69 -0.29 5.25 -6.75
CA PRO A 69 -0.45 4.75 -8.10
C PRO A 69 -1.92 4.82 -8.53
N ILE A 70 -2.15 4.66 -9.84
CA ILE A 70 -3.51 4.53 -10.36
C ILE A 70 -4.06 3.16 -9.96
N ASN A 71 -5.23 3.12 -9.33
CA ASN A 71 -5.92 1.85 -9.10
C ASN A 71 -6.35 1.24 -10.46
N PRO A 72 -5.78 0.09 -10.88
CA PRO A 72 -5.99 -0.45 -12.22
C PRO A 72 -7.45 -0.88 -12.45
N VAL A 73 -8.15 -1.31 -11.40
CA VAL A 73 -9.55 -1.76 -11.45
C VAL A 73 -10.49 -0.60 -11.79
N THR A 74 -10.14 0.63 -11.40
CA THR A 74 -10.92 1.84 -11.76
C THR A 74 -10.74 2.27 -13.21
N LYS A 75 -9.70 1.78 -13.89
CA LYS A 75 -9.44 2.09 -15.30
C LYS A 75 -10.09 1.09 -16.23
N ILE A 76 -9.99 -0.19 -15.91
CA ILE A 76 -10.62 -1.27 -16.65
C ILE A 76 -11.19 -2.23 -15.61
N GLY A 77 -12.51 -2.32 -15.51
CA GLY A 77 -13.18 -3.24 -14.60
C GLY A 77 -13.40 -4.63 -15.21
N GLY A 78 -13.73 -5.59 -14.35
CA GLY A 78 -14.22 -6.92 -14.79
C GLY A 78 -13.16 -7.91 -15.27
N LEU A 79 -11.87 -7.59 -15.17
CA LEU A 79 -10.82 -8.54 -15.53
C LEU A 79 -10.57 -9.56 -14.40
N PRO A 80 -10.09 -10.77 -14.74
CA PRO A 80 -9.48 -11.69 -13.80
C PRO A 80 -8.38 -11.03 -12.95
N PHE A 81 -8.22 -11.44 -11.69
CA PHE A 81 -7.21 -10.88 -10.78
C PHE A 81 -5.79 -10.89 -11.36
N ASN A 82 -5.41 -11.96 -12.05
CA ASN A 82 -4.11 -12.14 -12.69
C ASN A 82 -3.92 -11.36 -14.01
N LYS A 83 -4.90 -10.55 -14.42
CA LYS A 83 -4.78 -9.65 -15.58
C LYS A 83 -4.56 -8.18 -15.18
N TYR A 84 -4.38 -7.92 -13.89
CA TYR A 84 -3.99 -6.63 -13.36
C TYR A 84 -2.53 -6.64 -12.89
N SER A 85 -1.89 -5.48 -12.93
CA SER A 85 -0.59 -5.25 -12.28
C SER A 85 -0.83 -4.61 -10.91
N TRP A 86 -0.20 -5.18 -9.88
CA TRP A 86 -0.35 -4.75 -8.50
C TRP A 86 0.98 -4.26 -7.97
N LEU A 87 0.98 -3.11 -7.29
CA LEU A 87 2.18 -2.62 -6.61
C LEU A 87 2.47 -3.50 -5.39
N THR A 88 3.69 -4.01 -5.31
CA THR A 88 4.17 -4.85 -4.21
C THR A 88 5.41 -4.25 -3.54
N THR A 89 5.64 -4.61 -2.28
CA THR A 89 6.80 -4.16 -1.49
C THR A 89 7.57 -5.34 -0.89
N HIS A 90 8.89 -5.32 -1.02
CA HIS A 90 9.82 -6.30 -0.47
C HIS A 90 10.12 -5.99 1.00
N ASN A 91 10.07 -6.99 1.88
CA ASN A 91 10.27 -6.84 3.33
C ASN A 91 9.48 -5.67 3.89
N SER A 92 8.16 -5.72 3.69
CA SER A 92 7.25 -4.58 3.89
C SER A 92 7.26 -4.04 5.32
N PHE A 93 7.71 -4.84 6.28
CA PHE A 93 7.81 -4.49 7.70
C PHE A 93 9.14 -3.79 8.06
N ALA A 94 10.13 -3.81 7.17
CA ALA A 94 11.50 -3.39 7.45
C ALA A 94 11.65 -1.86 7.35
N LEU A 95 11.01 -1.16 8.30
CA LEU A 95 10.94 0.30 8.35
C LEU A 95 12.23 0.94 8.85
N THR A 96 12.73 1.93 8.11
CA THR A 96 13.91 2.72 8.46
C THR A 96 13.71 3.48 9.78
N GLY A 97 14.72 3.46 10.65
CA GLY A 97 14.72 4.18 11.93
C GLY A 97 13.84 3.55 13.03
N ARG A 98 13.22 2.39 12.78
CA ARG A 98 12.44 1.68 13.79
C ARG A 98 13.34 0.89 14.75
N LYS A 99 12.98 0.91 16.03
CA LYS A 99 13.60 0.04 17.06
C LYS A 99 13.01 -1.37 17.00
N SER A 100 13.81 -2.35 17.38
CA SER A 100 13.34 -3.72 17.54
C SER A 100 12.24 -3.82 18.60
N GLY A 101 11.24 -4.66 18.34
CA GLY A 101 10.20 -5.02 19.30
C GLY A 101 10.72 -5.75 20.54
N VAL A 102 11.94 -6.28 20.52
CA VAL A 102 12.62 -6.84 21.71
C VAL A 102 13.50 -5.81 22.45
N GLY A 103 13.55 -4.56 21.96
CA GLY A 103 14.28 -3.46 22.60
C GLY A 103 15.78 -3.38 22.29
N SER A 104 16.33 -4.30 21.49
CA SER A 104 17.71 -4.22 21.01
C SER A 104 17.86 -3.22 19.86
N ASP A 105 19.10 -2.82 19.59
CA ASP A 105 19.45 -2.16 18.34
C ASP A 105 19.17 -3.10 17.16
N LEU A 106 18.72 -2.50 16.05
CA LEU A 106 18.41 -3.21 14.83
C LEU A 106 19.61 -3.14 13.89
N LEU A 107 20.26 -4.27 13.67
CA LEU A 107 21.42 -4.46 12.79
C LEU A 107 21.01 -5.31 11.58
N ALA A 108 20.01 -4.84 10.86
CA ALA A 108 19.49 -5.48 9.66
C ALA A 108 19.18 -4.40 8.60
N PRO A 109 19.21 -4.75 7.30
CA PRO A 109 18.83 -3.79 6.28
C PRO A 109 17.36 -3.37 6.44
N THR A 110 17.06 -2.13 6.06
CA THR A 110 15.69 -1.62 6.01
C THR A 110 15.31 -1.40 4.54
N ASN A 111 14.04 -1.62 4.24
CA ASN A 111 13.54 -1.59 2.86
C ASN A 111 12.47 -0.51 2.66
N GLN A 112 11.88 -0.02 3.74
CA GLN A 112 10.71 0.86 3.68
C GLN A 112 10.94 2.15 4.47
N GLU A 113 10.31 3.22 4.01
CA GLU A 113 10.20 4.51 4.71
C GLU A 113 8.79 4.74 5.28
N ASP A 114 7.82 3.95 4.82
CA ASP A 114 6.42 3.98 5.25
C ASP A 114 6.07 2.75 6.11
N SER A 115 5.16 2.95 7.06
CA SER A 115 4.54 1.84 7.80
C SER A 115 3.73 0.93 6.86
N VAL A 116 3.43 -0.31 7.24
CA VAL A 116 2.59 -1.19 6.40
C VAL A 116 1.19 -0.59 6.21
N THR A 117 0.62 0.01 7.26
CA THR A 117 -0.61 0.80 7.16
C THR A 117 -0.54 1.87 6.07
N ASP A 118 0.56 2.62 6.01
CA ASP A 118 0.71 3.71 5.04
C ASP A 118 1.04 3.19 3.64
N GLN A 119 1.83 2.12 3.50
CA GLN A 119 2.01 1.41 2.22
C GLN A 119 0.66 1.00 1.61
N LEU A 120 -0.22 0.38 2.41
CA LEU A 120 -1.57 -0.01 1.97
C LEU A 120 -2.44 1.19 1.58
N ARG A 121 -2.38 2.28 2.37
CA ARG A 121 -3.06 3.55 2.02
C ARG A 121 -2.49 4.18 0.75
N ASN A 122 -1.20 4.00 0.51
CA ASN A 122 -0.48 4.52 -0.65
C ASN A 122 -0.63 3.63 -1.89
N GLY A 123 -1.47 2.59 -1.84
CA GLY A 123 -1.87 1.80 -3.01
C GLY A 123 -1.11 0.50 -3.20
N VAL A 124 -0.23 0.12 -2.26
CA VAL A 124 0.38 -1.22 -2.23
C VAL A 124 -0.72 -2.26 -2.01
N ARG A 125 -0.67 -3.36 -2.79
CA ARG A 125 -1.61 -4.48 -2.70
C ARG A 125 -0.92 -5.85 -2.61
N GLY A 126 0.40 -5.88 -2.65
CA GLY A 126 1.20 -7.06 -2.32
C GLY A 126 2.26 -6.75 -1.27
N LEU A 127 2.38 -7.59 -0.24
CA LEU A 127 3.34 -7.40 0.85
C LEU A 127 4.19 -8.66 0.99
N MET A 128 5.51 -8.55 0.85
CA MET A 128 6.43 -9.63 1.20
C MET A 128 6.83 -9.51 2.68
N LEU A 129 6.73 -10.62 3.41
CA LEU A 129 6.93 -10.72 4.86
C LEU A 129 7.78 -11.95 5.20
N ASP A 130 9.01 -11.73 5.67
CA ASP A 130 9.85 -12.80 6.19
C ASP A 130 9.39 -13.21 7.58
N MET A 131 8.91 -14.44 7.73
CA MET A 131 8.35 -14.95 8.99
C MET A 131 9.24 -16.03 9.59
N TYR A 132 9.56 -15.88 10.87
CA TYR A 132 10.42 -16.79 11.62
C TYR A 132 9.77 -17.20 12.94
N ASP A 133 10.10 -18.41 13.42
CA ASP A 133 9.92 -18.74 14.82
C ASP A 133 10.95 -17.97 15.67
N PHE A 134 10.47 -17.18 16.64
CA PHE A 134 11.32 -16.42 17.53
C PHE A 134 10.61 -16.06 18.82
N ASN A 135 11.29 -16.15 19.97
CA ASN A 135 10.71 -15.83 21.28
C ASN A 135 9.33 -16.48 21.55
N ASN A 136 9.19 -17.75 21.15
CA ASN A 136 7.96 -18.56 21.27
C ASN A 136 6.74 -18.00 20.52
N ASP A 137 6.96 -17.18 19.49
CA ASP A 137 5.91 -16.64 18.61
C ASP A 137 6.42 -16.54 17.16
N ILE A 138 5.58 -16.10 16.23
CA ILE A 138 5.95 -15.80 14.84
C ILE A 138 6.35 -14.33 14.73
N TRP A 139 7.57 -14.08 14.27
CA TRP A 139 8.16 -12.75 14.16
C TRP A 139 8.53 -12.41 12.73
N LEU A 140 8.55 -11.10 12.46
CA LEU A 140 9.10 -10.53 11.26
C LEU A 140 10.55 -10.15 11.51
N CYS A 141 11.46 -10.77 10.77
CA CYS A 141 12.89 -10.58 10.93
C CYS A 141 13.55 -10.45 9.56
N HIS A 142 14.49 -9.52 9.42
CA HIS A 142 15.31 -9.45 8.20
C HIS A 142 16.67 -10.04 8.53
N SER A 143 16.79 -11.36 8.35
CA SER A 143 17.88 -12.17 8.89
C SER A 143 18.46 -13.10 7.83
N PHE A 144 19.40 -13.95 8.23
CA PHE A 144 20.07 -14.91 7.36
C PHE A 144 20.15 -16.28 8.00
N GLY A 145 20.36 -17.32 7.19
CA GLY A 145 20.55 -18.70 7.66
C GLY A 145 19.30 -19.31 8.32
N GLY A 146 18.11 -18.82 7.98
CA GLY A 146 16.85 -19.34 8.49
C GLY A 146 16.63 -19.14 10.00
N ARG A 147 17.33 -18.18 10.61
CA ARG A 147 17.24 -17.90 12.04
C ARG A 147 17.01 -16.43 12.31
N CYS A 148 16.02 -16.12 13.15
CA CYS A 148 15.85 -14.78 13.70
C CYS A 148 16.75 -14.55 14.92
N LEU A 149 17.33 -13.35 15.02
CA LEU A 149 18.19 -12.91 16.12
C LEU A 149 17.59 -11.65 16.75
N ASN A 150 17.93 -11.34 18.01
CA ASN A 150 17.46 -10.10 18.66
C ASN A 150 17.73 -8.87 17.79
N VAL A 151 18.94 -8.77 17.22
CA VAL A 151 19.36 -7.63 16.40
C VAL A 151 18.76 -7.61 14.99
N THR A 152 18.10 -8.69 14.54
CA THR A 152 17.43 -8.77 13.23
C THR A 152 15.90 -8.83 13.35
N ALA A 153 15.37 -8.94 14.57
CA ALA A 153 13.94 -9.00 14.86
C ALA A 153 13.32 -7.60 14.83
N PHE A 154 12.34 -7.39 13.95
CA PHE A 154 11.62 -6.12 13.89
C PHE A 154 10.44 -6.10 14.87
N GLN A 155 9.50 -7.02 14.72
CA GLN A 155 8.30 -7.09 15.57
C GLN A 155 7.57 -8.43 15.41
N PRO A 156 6.68 -8.81 16.35
CA PRO A 156 5.77 -9.93 16.16
C PRO A 156 4.93 -9.77 14.88
N ALA A 157 4.76 -10.85 14.12
CA ALA A 157 4.02 -10.83 12.86
C ALA A 157 2.55 -10.43 13.04
N ILE A 158 1.97 -10.77 14.20
CA ILE A 158 0.59 -10.41 14.56
C ILE A 158 0.31 -8.91 14.47
N ASN A 159 1.30 -8.04 14.70
CA ASN A 159 1.11 -6.59 14.62
C ASN A 159 0.81 -6.16 13.18
N VAL A 160 1.65 -6.58 12.22
CA VAL A 160 1.46 -6.26 10.80
C VAL A 160 0.22 -6.95 10.24
N LEU A 161 -0.07 -8.20 10.63
CA LEU A 161 -1.28 -8.89 10.20
C LEU A 161 -2.55 -8.19 10.70
N ARG A 162 -2.54 -7.56 11.88
CA ARG A 162 -3.64 -6.71 12.37
C ARG A 162 -3.76 -5.40 11.60
N GLU A 163 -2.67 -4.80 11.15
CA GLU A 163 -2.72 -3.64 10.24
C GLU A 163 -3.42 -4.01 8.93
N ILE A 164 -3.07 -5.16 8.34
CA ILE A 164 -3.71 -5.68 7.12
C ILE A 164 -5.18 -5.99 7.37
N GLN A 165 -5.52 -6.61 8.51
CA GLN A 165 -6.91 -6.90 8.87
C GLN A 165 -7.74 -5.63 9.00
N ALA A 166 -7.21 -4.62 9.69
CA ALA A 166 -7.88 -3.33 9.85
C ALA A 166 -8.09 -2.63 8.51
N PHE A 167 -7.10 -2.71 7.61
CA PHE A 167 -7.22 -2.21 6.25
C PHE A 167 -8.32 -2.92 5.45
N LEU A 168 -8.32 -4.25 5.41
CA LEU A 168 -9.33 -5.03 4.69
C LEU A 168 -10.74 -4.83 5.27
N HIS A 169 -10.85 -4.67 6.59
CA HIS A 169 -12.13 -4.36 7.25
C HIS A 169 -12.67 -3.00 6.84
N LYS A 170 -11.81 -1.96 6.84
CA LYS A 170 -12.20 -0.59 6.48
C LYS A 170 -12.46 -0.42 4.97
N ASN A 171 -11.83 -1.24 4.13
CA ASN A 171 -11.90 -1.13 2.67
C ASN A 171 -12.46 -2.42 2.06
N PRO A 172 -13.80 -2.57 1.98
CA PRO A 172 -14.45 -3.84 1.61
C PRO A 172 -14.23 -4.25 0.15
N THR A 173 -13.79 -3.33 -0.71
CA THR A 173 -13.53 -3.59 -2.14
C THR A 173 -12.07 -3.91 -2.44
N GLU A 174 -11.20 -3.89 -1.44
CA GLU A 174 -9.75 -4.07 -1.62
C GLU A 174 -9.35 -5.53 -1.42
N ILE A 175 -8.36 -5.97 -2.19
CA ILE A 175 -7.73 -7.29 -2.13
C ILE A 175 -6.25 -7.10 -1.79
N VAL A 176 -5.71 -7.90 -0.87
CA VAL A 176 -4.29 -7.88 -0.49
C VAL A 176 -3.68 -9.26 -0.74
N THR A 177 -2.48 -9.28 -1.29
CA THR A 177 -1.64 -10.48 -1.39
C THR A 177 -0.50 -10.42 -0.37
N ILE A 178 -0.26 -11.51 0.33
CA ILE A 178 0.90 -11.68 1.21
C ILE A 178 1.79 -12.77 0.63
N PHE A 179 3.06 -12.45 0.43
CA PHE A 179 4.12 -13.40 0.10
C PHE A 179 4.93 -13.62 1.38
N ILE A 180 5.04 -14.87 1.82
CA ILE A 180 5.77 -15.21 3.05
C ILE A 180 7.09 -15.85 2.65
N GLU A 181 8.21 -15.18 2.95
CA GLU A 181 9.49 -15.86 3.00
C GLU A 181 9.53 -16.64 4.32
N ASP A 182 9.28 -17.94 4.22
CA ASP A 182 8.79 -18.75 5.32
C ASP A 182 9.89 -19.59 5.99
N TYR A 183 10.24 -19.19 7.20
CA TYR A 183 11.15 -19.90 8.10
C TYR A 183 10.43 -20.44 9.34
N VAL A 184 9.10 -20.54 9.30
CA VAL A 184 8.28 -21.05 10.40
C VAL A 184 8.24 -22.58 10.36
N VAL A 185 8.87 -23.20 11.34
CA VAL A 185 8.88 -24.66 11.52
C VAL A 185 7.88 -25.13 12.57
N THR A 186 7.44 -24.25 13.47
CA THR A 186 6.43 -24.60 14.47
C THR A 186 5.16 -25.09 13.78
N PRO A 187 4.64 -26.29 14.13
CA PRO A 187 3.42 -26.83 13.53
C PRO A 187 2.26 -25.85 13.70
N GLN A 188 1.50 -25.61 12.61
CA GLN A 188 0.35 -24.69 12.57
C GLN A 188 0.70 -23.24 12.95
N GLY A 189 1.97 -22.83 12.81
CA GLY A 189 2.42 -21.48 13.16
C GLY A 189 1.71 -20.39 12.35
N LEU A 190 1.64 -20.56 11.03
CA LEU A 190 0.95 -19.63 10.14
C LEU A 190 -0.56 -19.70 10.37
N THR A 191 -1.15 -20.89 10.38
CA THR A 191 -2.59 -21.05 10.62
C THR A 191 -3.03 -20.38 11.92
N ARG A 192 -2.26 -20.51 13.01
CA ARG A 192 -2.56 -19.84 14.28
C ARG A 192 -2.48 -18.32 14.15
N VAL A 193 -1.39 -17.77 13.60
CA VAL A 193 -1.20 -16.31 13.56
C VAL A 193 -2.21 -15.62 12.63
N PHE A 194 -2.59 -16.25 11.51
CA PHE A 194 -3.66 -15.79 10.63
C PHE A 194 -5.05 -15.87 11.28
N ASN A 195 -5.30 -16.90 12.10
CA ASN A 195 -6.53 -17.01 12.86
C ASN A 195 -6.65 -15.90 13.92
N VAL A 196 -5.64 -15.72 14.76
CA VAL A 196 -5.68 -14.71 15.85
C VAL A 196 -5.61 -13.26 15.36
N SER A 197 -5.11 -13.03 14.14
CA SER A 197 -5.18 -11.72 13.49
C SER A 197 -6.58 -11.39 12.95
N GLY A 198 -7.45 -12.39 12.79
CA GLY A 198 -8.79 -12.23 12.22
C GLY A 198 -8.82 -12.18 10.69
N LEU A 199 -7.73 -12.60 10.04
CA LEU A 199 -7.58 -12.58 8.58
C LEU A 199 -8.24 -13.76 7.86
N ASN A 200 -8.47 -14.88 8.55
CA ASN A 200 -9.05 -16.11 7.97
C ASN A 200 -10.38 -15.86 7.22
N GLN A 201 -11.19 -14.91 7.68
CA GLN A 201 -12.46 -14.56 7.04
C GLN A 201 -12.32 -13.96 5.62
N TYR A 202 -11.11 -13.49 5.27
CA TYR A 202 -10.80 -12.90 3.98
C TYR A 202 -10.07 -13.86 3.03
N LEU A 203 -9.63 -15.02 3.52
CA LEU A 203 -8.71 -15.88 2.79
C LEU A 203 -9.33 -16.40 1.49
N PHE A 204 -8.61 -16.24 0.39
CA PHE A 204 -8.91 -16.88 -0.87
C PHE A 204 -8.49 -18.36 -0.77
N PRO A 205 -9.42 -19.33 -0.96
CA PRO A 205 -9.16 -20.71 -0.64
C PRO A 205 -8.20 -21.37 -1.65
N LEU A 206 -7.24 -22.14 -1.14
CA LEU A 206 -6.25 -22.90 -1.94
C LEU A 206 -6.89 -23.74 -3.06
N SER A 207 -8.03 -24.38 -2.77
CA SER A 207 -8.76 -25.22 -3.72
C SER A 207 -9.32 -24.46 -4.93
N ARG A 208 -9.33 -23.12 -4.92
CA ARG A 208 -9.83 -22.27 -6.00
C ARG A 208 -8.73 -21.46 -6.68
N ILE A 209 -7.47 -21.64 -6.29
CA ILE A 209 -6.36 -21.01 -7.00
C ILE A 209 -6.26 -21.70 -8.37
N PRO A 210 -6.37 -20.95 -9.49
CA PRO A 210 -6.28 -21.53 -10.82
C PRO A 210 -4.90 -22.14 -11.05
N LYS A 211 -4.86 -23.17 -11.89
CA LYS A 211 -3.63 -23.88 -12.25
C LYS A 211 -3.37 -23.71 -13.75
N ASN A 212 -2.15 -24.00 -14.19
CA ASN A 212 -1.79 -24.04 -15.61
C ASN A 212 -2.07 -22.73 -16.37
N GLY A 213 -1.97 -21.59 -15.69
CA GLY A 213 -2.17 -20.27 -16.31
C GLY A 213 -3.63 -19.90 -16.57
N GLU A 214 -4.59 -20.65 -16.03
CA GLU A 214 -6.01 -20.30 -16.09
C GLU A 214 -6.31 -18.95 -15.43
N ASP A 215 -7.40 -18.33 -15.87
CA ASP A 215 -7.84 -17.05 -15.32
C ASP A 215 -8.34 -17.21 -13.88
N TRP A 216 -7.92 -16.28 -13.03
CA TRP A 216 -8.48 -16.13 -11.70
C TRP A 216 -9.93 -15.64 -11.77
N PRO A 217 -10.73 -15.83 -10.70
CA PRO A 217 -11.98 -15.10 -10.59
C PRO A 217 -11.76 -13.60 -10.80
N THR A 218 -12.78 -12.91 -11.29
CA THR A 218 -12.70 -11.46 -11.43
C THR A 218 -12.50 -10.81 -10.06
N VAL A 219 -11.87 -9.64 -10.03
CA VAL A 219 -11.74 -8.87 -8.78
C VAL A 219 -13.10 -8.63 -8.13
N HIS A 220 -14.14 -8.40 -8.95
CA HIS A 220 -15.51 -8.25 -8.47
C HIS A 220 -16.02 -9.51 -7.76
N ASP A 221 -15.83 -10.70 -8.34
CA ASP A 221 -16.28 -11.96 -7.73
C ASP A 221 -15.55 -12.27 -6.42
N MET A 222 -14.25 -11.98 -6.37
CA MET A 222 -13.44 -12.13 -5.16
C MET A 222 -13.96 -11.24 -4.04
N VAL A 223 -14.22 -9.96 -4.33
CA VAL A 223 -14.78 -8.98 -3.39
C VAL A 223 -16.18 -9.41 -2.91
N MET A 224 -17.06 -9.78 -3.83
CA MET A 224 -18.44 -10.20 -3.51
C MET A 224 -18.49 -11.43 -2.60
N LYS A 225 -17.49 -12.32 -2.68
CA LYS A 225 -17.36 -13.50 -1.82
C LYS A 225 -16.52 -13.27 -0.57
N ASN A 226 -16.10 -12.02 -0.32
CA ASN A 226 -15.16 -11.63 0.74
C ASN A 226 -13.85 -12.44 0.73
N GLN A 227 -13.40 -12.91 -0.44
CA GLN A 227 -12.14 -13.65 -0.62
C GLN A 227 -11.07 -12.68 -1.11
N ARG A 228 -10.64 -11.83 -0.18
CA ARG A 228 -9.87 -10.61 -0.43
C ARG A 228 -8.44 -10.67 0.11
N LEU A 229 -8.00 -11.84 0.55
CA LEU A 229 -6.64 -12.08 1.03
C LEU A 229 -6.07 -13.31 0.31
N ILE A 230 -5.03 -13.12 -0.48
CA ILE A 230 -4.25 -14.21 -1.08
C ILE A 230 -2.97 -14.37 -0.26
N VAL A 231 -2.60 -15.60 0.07
CA VAL A 231 -1.38 -15.88 0.85
C VAL A 231 -0.58 -16.97 0.15
N PHE A 232 0.69 -16.66 -0.10
CA PHE A 232 1.68 -17.60 -0.60
C PHE A 232 2.79 -17.80 0.44
N SER A 233 3.37 -19.00 0.47
CA SER A 233 4.56 -19.33 1.25
C SER A 233 5.66 -19.82 0.32
N SER A 234 6.90 -19.41 0.59
CA SER A 234 8.10 -19.91 -0.08
C SER A 234 8.44 -21.36 0.31
N GLN A 235 7.73 -21.96 1.27
CA GLN A 235 7.95 -23.31 1.76
C GLN A 235 6.85 -24.28 1.27
N SER A 236 7.22 -25.22 0.38
CA SER A 236 6.25 -26.13 -0.28
C SER A 236 5.45 -27.02 0.66
N SER A 237 6.02 -27.40 1.81
CA SER A 237 5.34 -28.24 2.80
C SER A 237 4.13 -27.55 3.45
N LYS A 238 3.98 -26.22 3.32
CA LYS A 238 2.84 -25.49 3.87
C LYS A 238 1.53 -25.75 3.15
N GLU A 239 1.55 -26.16 1.89
CA GLU A 239 0.32 -26.56 1.19
C GLU A 239 -0.35 -27.74 1.89
N ALA A 240 0.43 -28.78 2.20
CA ALA A 240 -0.07 -30.00 2.84
C ALA A 240 -0.37 -29.83 4.33
N SER A 241 0.41 -29.01 5.03
CA SER A 241 0.33 -28.89 6.50
C SER A 241 -0.60 -27.78 6.98
N GLU A 242 -0.68 -26.66 6.26
CA GLU A 242 -1.37 -25.44 6.71
C GLU A 242 -2.30 -24.84 5.63
N MET A 243 -2.45 -25.52 4.48
CA MET A 243 -3.28 -25.09 3.35
C MET A 243 -2.88 -23.73 2.75
N VAL A 244 -1.59 -23.35 2.87
CA VAL A 244 -1.03 -22.13 2.28
C VAL A 244 -0.36 -22.48 0.95
N ALA A 245 -0.70 -21.76 -0.11
CA ALA A 245 -0.22 -22.01 -1.46
C ALA A 245 1.31 -21.88 -1.55
N PHE A 246 1.95 -22.81 -2.27
CA PHE A 246 3.39 -22.73 -2.54
C PHE A 246 3.62 -21.69 -3.63
N GLU A 247 4.34 -20.62 -3.29
CA GLU A 247 4.51 -19.43 -4.12
C GLU A 247 4.98 -19.74 -5.54
N TRP A 248 6.02 -20.58 -5.66
CA TRP A 248 6.71 -20.85 -6.92
C TRP A 248 5.89 -21.67 -7.93
N ASN A 249 4.70 -22.15 -7.54
CA ASN A 249 3.74 -22.73 -8.48
C ASN A 249 2.90 -21.66 -9.22
N TYR A 250 2.86 -20.43 -8.72
CA TYR A 250 1.92 -19.39 -9.18
C TYR A 250 2.59 -18.07 -9.55
N VAL A 251 3.84 -17.86 -9.12
CA VAL A 251 4.59 -16.62 -9.28
C VAL A 251 5.95 -16.92 -9.89
N VAL A 252 6.43 -16.00 -10.72
CA VAL A 252 7.80 -16.00 -11.24
C VAL A 252 8.47 -14.74 -10.74
N GLU A 253 9.58 -14.89 -10.02
CA GLU A 253 10.48 -13.80 -9.69
C GLU A 253 11.54 -13.67 -10.81
N SER A 254 11.60 -12.52 -11.45
CA SER A 254 12.63 -12.25 -12.46
C SER A 254 13.98 -12.06 -11.78
N GLN A 255 15.01 -12.77 -12.27
CA GLN A 255 16.37 -12.57 -11.76
C GLN A 255 16.83 -11.13 -12.00
N CYS A 256 17.41 -10.51 -10.97
CA CYS A 256 18.14 -9.26 -11.12
C CYS A 256 19.50 -9.55 -11.77
N GLU A 257 19.65 -9.22 -13.04
CA GLU A 257 20.96 -9.22 -13.71
C GLU A 257 21.67 -7.90 -13.43
N PHE A 258 22.78 -7.96 -12.68
CA PHE A 258 23.69 -6.82 -12.54
C PHE A 258 24.65 -6.82 -13.73
N TYR A 259 24.43 -5.90 -14.66
CA TYR A 259 25.42 -5.58 -15.68
C TYR A 259 26.49 -4.70 -15.03
N TYR A 260 27.64 -5.29 -14.73
CA TYR A 260 28.85 -4.60 -14.25
C TYR A 260 29.67 -4.05 -15.42
#